data_AF-A0A969TI66-F1
#
_entry.id   AF-A0A969TI66-F1
#
_cell.length_a   1.000
_cell.length_b   1.000
_cell.length_c   1.000
_cell.angle_alpha   90.00
_cell.angle_beta   90.00
_cell.angle_gamma   90.00
#
_symmetry.space_group_name_H-M   'P 1'
#
loop_
_entity.id
_entity.type
_entity.pdbx_description
1 polymer ?
#
loop_
_entity_poly.entity_id
_entity_poly.type
_entity_poly.pdbx_seq_one_letter_code
_entity_poly.pdbx_strand_id
1 'polypeptide(L)'
;MAVQLWQMYRRHEIEQGQGQAAMELFANIQPNQVAASTYEQLRLVRAELARLTGQYDWVERDLQAVAWSQPTLQYQAQRLLGDTADVQDYWDVALRHYDEGLRTVQHLLMQSALFRKSRAWSLANLSQLDQALIESQRALCEIEYFYACLLDDNGDLDAAWTYAQRVLERATALQFRENLVNVHDLLGLIAAKRGDFSTAIPTVMRPNRFASRLAGRVHWPICW
;
A
#
# COMPACT_ATOMS: atom_id res chain seq x y z
N MET A 1 -0.46 17.41 -16.05
CA MET A 1 -1.16 18.29 -15.10
C MET A 1 -2.55 17.78 -14.72
N ALA A 2 -3.45 17.47 -15.66
CA ALA A 2 -4.80 16.97 -15.36
C ALA A 2 -4.83 15.69 -14.49
N VAL A 3 -3.99 14.70 -14.79
CA VAL A 3 -3.89 13.44 -14.01
C VAL A 3 -3.46 13.69 -12.55
N GLN A 4 -2.54 14.63 -12.33
CA GLN A 4 -2.07 14.97 -10.97
C GLN A 4 -3.11 15.76 -10.16
N LEU A 5 -3.83 16.67 -10.81
CA LEU A 5 -4.95 17.40 -10.19
C LEU A 5 -6.08 16.44 -9.80
N TRP A 6 -6.41 15.48 -10.67
CA TRP A 6 -7.37 14.44 -10.34
C TRP A 6 -6.96 13.64 -9.10
N GLN A 7 -5.71 13.20 -8.99
CA GLN A 7 -5.24 12.48 -7.80
C GLN A 7 -5.43 13.27 -6.50
N MET A 8 -5.34 14.60 -6.56
CA MET A 8 -5.54 15.47 -5.39
C MET A 8 -7.03 15.62 -4.99
N TYR A 9 -7.95 15.66 -5.96
CA TYR A 9 -9.37 15.97 -5.71
C TYR A 9 -10.34 14.80 -5.95
N ARG A 10 -9.85 13.63 -6.39
CA ARG A 10 -10.64 12.46 -6.81
C ARG A 10 -11.83 12.14 -5.91
N ARG A 11 -11.62 12.14 -4.60
CA ARG A 11 -12.64 11.73 -3.62
C ARG A 11 -13.81 12.71 -3.60
N HIS A 12 -13.50 14.00 -3.61
CA HIS A 12 -14.52 15.04 -3.67
C HIS A 12 -15.31 14.96 -4.97
N GLU A 13 -14.63 14.80 -6.11
CA GLU A 13 -15.27 14.71 -7.43
C GLU A 13 -16.16 13.46 -7.57
N ILE A 14 -15.71 12.31 -7.04
CA ILE A 14 -16.50 11.07 -7.02
C ILE A 14 -17.72 11.19 -6.10
N GLU A 15 -17.57 11.77 -4.91
CA GLU A 15 -18.68 12.01 -3.96
C GLU A 15 -19.74 12.99 -4.53
N GLN A 16 -19.34 13.89 -5.42
CA GLN A 16 -20.25 14.77 -6.16
C GLN A 16 -20.87 14.12 -7.41
N GLY A 17 -20.63 12.82 -7.65
CA GLY A 17 -21.19 12.09 -8.79
C GLY A 17 -20.51 12.41 -10.13
N GLN A 18 -19.36 13.09 -10.14
CA GLN A 18 -18.68 13.50 -11.38
C GLN A 18 -17.82 12.39 -12.02
N GLY A 19 -17.88 11.16 -11.52
CA GLY A 19 -17.09 10.03 -12.03
C GLY A 19 -17.28 9.77 -13.53
N GLN A 20 -18.52 9.88 -14.03
CA GLN A 20 -18.82 9.68 -15.45
C GLN A 20 -18.20 10.77 -16.33
N ALA A 21 -18.33 12.04 -15.93
CA ALA A 21 -17.75 13.17 -16.67
C ALA A 21 -16.22 13.14 -16.66
N ALA A 22 -15.62 12.75 -15.53
CA ALA A 22 -14.18 12.53 -15.44
C ALA A 22 -13.73 11.40 -16.37
N MET A 23 -14.50 10.32 -16.48
CA MET A 23 -14.18 9.19 -17.37
C MET A 23 -14.14 9.63 -18.83
N GLU A 24 -15.13 10.41 -19.29
CA GLU A 24 -15.17 10.95 -20.65
C GLU A 24 -13.97 11.87 -20.94
N LEU A 25 -13.62 12.75 -19.99
CA LEU A 25 -12.48 13.64 -20.12
C LEU A 25 -11.17 12.85 -20.23
N PHE A 26 -10.97 11.85 -19.36
CA PHE A 26 -9.77 11.05 -19.38
C PHE A 26 -9.72 10.11 -20.57
N ALA A 27 -10.84 9.59 -21.08
CA ALA A 27 -10.88 8.70 -22.25
C ALA A 27 -10.33 9.36 -23.52
N ASN A 28 -10.49 10.68 -23.66
CA ASN A 28 -10.05 11.43 -24.85
C ASN A 28 -8.53 11.68 -24.93
N ILE A 29 -7.79 11.45 -23.84
CA ILE A 29 -6.33 11.66 -23.82
C ILE A 29 -5.62 10.52 -24.57
N GLN A 30 -4.92 10.81 -25.65
CA GLN A 30 -4.24 9.75 -26.41
C GLN A 30 -2.87 9.37 -25.81
N PRO A 31 -2.43 8.10 -25.95
CA PRO A 31 -1.14 7.64 -25.43
C PRO A 31 0.06 8.46 -25.91
N ASN A 32 0.02 8.95 -27.15
CA ASN A 32 1.07 9.76 -27.75
C ASN A 32 1.14 11.20 -27.22
N GLN A 33 0.15 11.65 -26.45
CA GLN A 33 0.07 13.00 -25.88
C GLN A 33 0.68 13.09 -24.47
N VAL A 34 1.11 11.97 -23.90
CA VAL A 34 1.61 11.90 -22.52
C VAL A 34 2.96 11.18 -22.45
N ALA A 35 3.82 11.63 -21.54
CA ALA A 35 5.06 10.93 -21.22
C ALA A 35 4.75 9.53 -20.69
N ALA A 36 5.64 8.56 -20.93
CA ALA A 36 5.45 7.16 -20.52
C ALA A 36 5.11 7.00 -19.03
N SER A 37 5.77 7.77 -18.15
CA SER A 37 5.48 7.75 -16.71
C SER A 37 4.10 8.29 -16.33
N THR A 38 3.58 9.23 -17.11
CA THR A 38 2.23 9.80 -16.95
C THR A 38 1.16 8.89 -17.57
N TYR A 39 1.55 8.09 -18.57
CA TYR A 39 0.67 7.13 -19.22
C TYR A 39 0.23 6.03 -18.26
N GLU A 40 1.15 5.43 -17.48
CA GLU A 40 0.79 4.46 -16.45
C GLU A 40 -0.21 5.01 -15.42
N GLN A 41 0.01 6.25 -14.98
CA GLN A 41 -0.91 6.93 -14.05
C GLN A 41 -2.28 7.19 -14.68
N LEU A 42 -2.31 7.57 -15.96
CA LEU A 42 -3.56 7.74 -16.70
C LEU A 42 -4.35 6.42 -16.82
N ARG A 43 -3.66 5.30 -17.03
CA ARG A 43 -4.28 3.96 -17.10
C ARG A 43 -4.92 3.59 -15.76
N LEU A 44 -4.21 3.80 -14.65
CA LEU A 44 -4.77 3.61 -13.30
C LEU A 44 -6.04 4.44 -13.08
N VAL A 45 -5.99 5.74 -13.40
CA VAL A 45 -7.15 6.63 -13.21
C VAL A 45 -8.36 6.17 -14.02
N ARG A 46 -8.17 5.78 -15.28
CA ARG A 46 -9.26 5.28 -16.12
C ARG A 46 -9.83 3.98 -15.57
N ALA A 47 -8.99 3.07 -15.09
CA ALA A 47 -9.44 1.82 -14.48
C ALA A 47 -10.24 2.05 -13.20
N GLU A 48 -9.84 3.00 -12.35
CA GLU A 48 -10.61 3.37 -11.16
C GLU A 48 -12.00 3.87 -11.52
N LEU A 49 -12.09 4.76 -12.52
CA LEU A 49 -13.36 5.30 -13.01
C LEU A 49 -14.23 4.25 -13.70
N ALA A 50 -13.62 3.35 -14.48
CA ALA A 50 -14.30 2.22 -15.09
C ALA A 50 -14.88 1.27 -14.02
N ARG A 51 -14.14 0.96 -12.95
CA ARG A 51 -14.66 0.16 -11.82
C ARG A 51 -15.86 0.83 -11.16
N LEU A 52 -15.80 2.14 -10.90
CA LEU A 52 -16.89 2.90 -10.28
C LEU A 52 -18.16 2.92 -11.13
N THR A 53 -18.01 2.80 -12.45
CA THR A 53 -19.13 2.81 -13.41
C THR A 53 -19.59 1.39 -13.79
N GLY A 54 -19.06 0.35 -13.14
CA GLY A 54 -19.44 -1.06 -13.35
C GLY A 54 -18.78 -1.72 -14.56
N GLN A 55 -17.79 -1.09 -15.18
CA GLN A 55 -17.08 -1.62 -16.36
C GLN A 55 -15.91 -2.53 -15.97
N TYR A 56 -16.21 -3.58 -15.19
CA TYR A 56 -15.18 -4.44 -14.59
C TYR A 56 -14.31 -5.19 -15.61
N ASP A 57 -14.92 -5.74 -16.67
CA ASP A 57 -14.18 -6.43 -17.74
C ASP A 57 -13.18 -5.53 -18.48
N TRP A 58 -13.46 -4.23 -18.52
CA TRP A 58 -12.57 -3.26 -19.13
C TRP A 58 -11.36 -3.02 -18.24
N VAL A 59 -11.57 -2.88 -16.92
CA VAL A 59 -10.50 -2.71 -15.92
C VAL A 59 -9.48 -3.84 -16.03
N GLU A 60 -9.96 -5.08 -16.07
CA GLU A 60 -9.08 -6.24 -16.12
C GLU A 60 -8.21 -6.24 -17.38
N ARG A 61 -8.85 -6.16 -18.56
CA ARG A 61 -8.15 -6.12 -19.85
C ARG A 61 -7.20 -4.93 -19.96
N ASP A 62 -7.62 -3.77 -19.47
CA ASP A 62 -6.84 -2.56 -19.59
C ASP A 62 -5.57 -2.60 -18.72
N LEU A 63 -5.68 -3.01 -17.46
CA LEU A 63 -4.54 -3.03 -16.53
C LEU A 63 -3.57 -4.18 -16.80
N GLN A 64 -4.06 -5.34 -17.24
CA GLN A 64 -3.21 -6.47 -17.61
C GLN A 64 -2.37 -6.20 -18.87
N ALA A 65 -2.83 -5.31 -19.76
CA ALA A 65 -2.10 -4.92 -20.96
C ALA A 65 -0.94 -3.94 -20.70
N VAL A 66 -0.80 -3.41 -19.48
CA VAL A 66 0.22 -2.41 -19.14
C VAL A 66 1.48 -3.09 -18.61
N ALA A 67 2.61 -2.82 -19.26
CA ALA A 67 3.93 -3.13 -18.71
C ALA A 67 4.34 -2.03 -17.72
N TRP A 68 4.16 -2.27 -16.42
CA TRP A 68 4.46 -1.30 -15.36
C TRP A 68 5.96 -1.10 -15.18
N SER A 69 6.44 0.13 -15.32
CA SER A 69 7.82 0.52 -15.05
C SER A 69 8.02 1.04 -13.62
N GLN A 70 6.97 1.55 -12.99
CA GLN A 70 6.99 2.06 -11.62
C GLN A 70 6.40 1.03 -10.64
N PRO A 71 7.20 0.47 -9.71
CA PRO A 71 6.70 -0.49 -8.72
C PRO A 71 5.55 0.05 -7.85
N THR A 72 5.54 1.37 -7.61
CA THR A 72 4.46 2.05 -6.87
C THR A 72 3.14 2.04 -7.60
N LEU A 73 3.15 2.14 -8.94
CA LEU A 73 1.94 2.05 -9.76
C LEU A 73 1.55 0.59 -10.00
N GLN A 74 2.53 -0.30 -10.11
CA GLN A 74 2.31 -1.73 -10.27
C GLN A 74 1.50 -2.32 -9.12
N TYR A 75 1.89 -2.09 -7.84
CA TYR A 75 1.11 -2.66 -6.73
C TYR A 75 -0.29 -2.04 -6.63
N GLN A 76 -0.45 -0.76 -7.00
CA GLN A 76 -1.76 -0.10 -7.06
C GLN A 76 -2.66 -0.74 -8.11
N ALA A 77 -2.11 -1.09 -9.28
CA ALA A 77 -2.84 -1.78 -10.33
C ALA A 77 -3.24 -3.20 -9.89
N GLN A 78 -2.33 -3.93 -9.24
CA GLN A 78 -2.64 -5.26 -8.69
C GLN A 78 -3.74 -5.20 -7.64
N ARG A 79 -3.69 -4.23 -6.73
CA ARG A 79 -4.78 -4.02 -5.77
C ARG A 79 -6.11 -3.76 -6.47
N LEU A 80 -6.13 -2.88 -7.47
CA LEU A 80 -7.35 -2.52 -8.19
C LEU A 80 -7.94 -3.73 -8.95
N LEU A 81 -7.10 -4.58 -9.53
CA LEU A 81 -7.50 -5.85 -10.13
C LEU A 81 -8.08 -6.81 -9.09
N GLY A 82 -7.43 -6.94 -7.93
CA GLY A 82 -7.91 -7.73 -6.80
C GLY A 82 -9.30 -7.29 -6.34
N ASP A 83 -9.46 -5.99 -6.05
CA ASP A 83 -10.73 -5.40 -5.61
C ASP A 83 -11.84 -5.55 -6.67
N THR A 84 -11.46 -5.53 -7.96
CA THR A 84 -12.42 -5.71 -9.07
C THR A 84 -12.89 -7.16 -9.19
N ALA A 85 -11.99 -8.13 -8.95
CA ALA A 85 -12.32 -9.55 -8.92
C ALA A 85 -13.14 -9.91 -7.67
N ASP A 86 -12.84 -9.30 -6.53
CA ASP A 86 -13.56 -9.46 -5.25
C ASP A 86 -15.04 -9.06 -5.38
N VAL A 87 -15.32 -7.92 -6.02
CA VAL A 87 -16.70 -7.46 -6.30
C VAL A 87 -17.47 -8.39 -7.24
N GLN A 88 -16.77 -9.20 -8.04
CA GLN A 88 -17.35 -10.19 -8.95
C GLN A 88 -17.40 -11.61 -8.35
N ASP A 89 -17.08 -11.75 -7.06
CA ASP A 89 -16.98 -13.02 -6.35
C ASP A 89 -15.93 -14.01 -6.93
N TYR A 90 -14.92 -13.48 -7.66
CA TYR A 90 -13.79 -14.26 -8.20
C TYR A 90 -12.63 -14.32 -7.21
N TRP A 91 -12.87 -14.96 -6.07
CA TRP A 91 -11.95 -14.96 -4.92
C TRP A 91 -10.55 -15.51 -5.23
N ASP A 92 -10.43 -16.50 -6.10
CA ASP A 92 -9.13 -17.08 -6.50
C ASP A 92 -8.30 -16.12 -7.37
N VAL A 93 -8.98 -15.33 -8.21
CA VAL A 93 -8.36 -14.29 -9.03
C VAL A 93 -7.97 -13.11 -8.14
N ALA A 94 -8.85 -12.71 -7.23
CA ALA A 94 -8.60 -11.64 -6.27
C ALA A 94 -7.36 -11.93 -5.42
N LEU A 95 -7.28 -13.13 -4.82
CA LEU A 95 -6.12 -13.57 -4.03
C LEU A 95 -4.82 -13.52 -4.82
N ARG A 96 -4.80 -13.99 -6.07
CA ARG A 96 -3.58 -13.93 -6.91
C ARG A 96 -3.09 -12.51 -7.15
N HIS A 97 -4.02 -11.57 -7.37
CA HIS A 97 -3.68 -10.16 -7.53
C HIS A 97 -3.17 -9.54 -6.23
N TYR A 98 -3.79 -9.87 -5.10
CA TYR A 98 -3.30 -9.43 -3.80
C TYR A 98 -1.90 -9.97 -3.49
N ASP A 99 -1.63 -11.24 -3.75
CA ASP A 99 -0.30 -11.85 -3.57
C ASP A 99 0.77 -11.14 -4.41
N GLU A 100 0.48 -10.83 -5.68
CA GLU A 100 1.43 -10.14 -6.56
C GLU A 100 1.68 -8.69 -6.11
N GLY A 101 0.62 -8.00 -5.67
CA GLY A 101 0.74 -6.68 -5.03
C GLY A 101 1.62 -6.73 -3.78
N LEU A 102 1.40 -7.72 -2.92
CA LEU A 102 2.19 -7.92 -1.69
C LEU A 102 3.66 -8.18 -1.98
N ARG A 103 4.00 -9.02 -2.98
CA ARG A 103 5.40 -9.25 -3.39
C ARG A 103 6.12 -7.94 -3.79
N THR A 104 5.42 -7.08 -4.52
CA THR A 104 5.97 -5.78 -4.94
C THR A 104 6.25 -4.88 -3.74
N VAL A 105 5.29 -4.77 -2.81
CA VAL A 105 5.44 -3.97 -1.59
C VAL A 105 6.54 -4.52 -0.69
N GLN A 106 6.58 -5.84 -0.49
CA GLN A 106 7.62 -6.52 0.27
C GLN A 106 9.03 -6.22 -0.28
N HIS A 107 9.20 -6.27 -1.61
CA HIS A 107 10.47 -5.92 -2.24
C HIS A 107 10.88 -4.47 -1.96
N LEU A 108 9.95 -3.51 -2.08
CA LEU A 108 10.22 -2.11 -1.79
C LEU A 108 10.61 -1.85 -0.33
N LEU A 109 9.94 -2.52 0.62
CA LEU A 109 10.27 -2.45 2.04
C LEU A 109 11.68 -3.01 2.31
N MET A 110 12.05 -4.12 1.66
CA MET A 110 13.40 -4.68 1.80
C MET A 110 14.48 -3.73 1.26
N GLN A 111 14.24 -3.07 0.12
CA GLN A 111 15.16 -2.07 -0.42
C GLN A 111 15.29 -0.84 0.51
N SER A 112 14.18 -0.37 1.08
CA SER A 112 14.18 0.70 2.09
C SER A 112 15.08 0.35 3.27
N ALA A 113 14.96 -0.87 3.81
CA ALA A 113 15.75 -1.32 4.95
C ALA A 113 17.27 -1.31 4.63
N LEU A 114 17.64 -1.72 3.42
CA LEU A 114 19.04 -1.69 2.96
C LEU A 114 19.58 -0.25 2.85
N PHE A 115 18.78 0.69 2.32
CA PHE A 115 19.18 2.10 2.27
C PHE A 115 19.33 2.69 3.68
N ARG A 116 18.42 2.40 4.62
CA ARG A 116 18.54 2.85 6.01
C ARG A 116 19.79 2.30 6.69
N LYS A 117 20.09 1.01 6.51
CA LYS A 117 21.34 0.40 6.99
C LYS A 117 22.57 1.14 6.44
N SER A 118 22.57 1.42 5.14
CA SER A 118 23.69 2.09 4.46
C SER A 118 23.86 3.53 4.98
N ARG A 119 22.75 4.25 5.16
CA ARG A 119 22.75 5.59 5.76
C ARG A 119 23.23 5.58 7.21
N ALA A 120 22.82 4.60 8.02
CA ALA A 120 23.31 4.45 9.39
C ALA A 120 24.83 4.28 9.44
N TRP A 121 25.39 3.48 8.52
CA TRP A 121 26.83 3.33 8.37
C TRP A 121 27.53 4.64 8.01
N SER A 122 26.98 5.41 7.06
CA SER A 122 27.50 6.74 6.73
C SER A 122 27.41 7.74 7.89
N LEU A 123 26.31 7.73 8.66
CA LEU A 123 26.13 8.59 9.84
C LEU A 123 27.11 8.25 10.97
N ALA A 124 27.39 6.96 11.17
CA ALA A 124 28.40 6.50 12.12
C ALA A 124 29.80 7.03 11.76
N ASN A 125 30.16 7.00 10.47
CA ASN A 125 31.41 7.59 9.98
C ASN A 125 31.47 9.12 10.18
N LEU A 126 30.32 9.79 10.26
CA LEU A 126 30.21 11.23 10.57
C LEU A 126 30.10 11.53 12.08
N SER A 127 30.34 10.54 12.95
CA SER A 127 30.22 10.65 14.42
C SER A 127 28.81 11.02 14.93
N GLN A 128 27.76 10.83 14.11
CA GLN A 128 26.37 11.06 14.48
C GLN A 128 25.72 9.77 15.01
N LEU A 129 26.27 9.25 16.11
CA LEU A 129 25.95 7.90 16.61
C LEU A 129 24.49 7.73 17.01
N ASP A 130 23.86 8.75 17.62
CA ASP A 130 22.45 8.69 18.02
C ASP A 130 21.51 8.53 16.80
N GLN A 131 21.79 9.25 15.70
CA GLN A 131 21.02 9.12 14.47
C GLN A 131 21.29 7.80 13.76
N ALA A 132 22.54 7.32 13.78
CA ALA A 132 22.89 6.02 13.23
C ALA A 132 22.17 4.87 13.96
N LEU A 133 22.03 4.95 15.29
CA LEU A 133 21.27 4.00 16.09
C LEU A 133 19.78 4.02 15.77
N ILE A 134 19.16 5.20 15.65
CA ILE A 134 17.76 5.33 15.27
C ILE A 134 17.50 4.72 13.88
N GLU A 135 18.33 5.03 12.88
CA GLU A 135 18.17 4.48 11.53
C GLU A 135 18.42 2.96 11.50
N SER A 136 19.36 2.44 12.30
CA SER A 136 19.59 1.00 12.43
C SER A 136 18.38 0.28 13.04
N GLN A 137 17.77 0.87 14.08
CA GLN A 137 16.59 0.29 14.71
C GLN A 137 15.36 0.34 13.79
N ARG A 138 15.21 1.39 12.97
CA ARG A 138 14.17 1.44 11.92
C ARG A 138 14.35 0.35 10.87
N ALA A 139 15.58 0.14 10.39
CA ALA A 139 15.88 -0.94 9.45
C ALA A 139 15.53 -2.32 10.06
N LEU A 140 15.83 -2.53 11.34
CA LEU A 140 15.47 -3.77 12.03
C LEU A 140 13.95 -3.98 12.11
N CYS A 141 13.17 -2.92 12.39
CA CYS A 141 11.70 -3.01 12.34
C CYS A 141 11.18 -3.42 10.96
N GLU A 142 11.74 -2.88 9.88
CA GLU A 142 11.32 -3.23 8.51
C GLU A 142 11.65 -4.69 8.17
N ILE A 143 12.82 -5.19 8.58
CA ILE A 143 13.25 -6.57 8.35
C ILE A 143 12.40 -7.56 9.14
N GLU A 144 12.17 -7.29 10.44
CA GLU A 144 11.34 -8.16 11.28
C GLU A 144 9.87 -8.17 10.83
N TYR A 145 9.36 -7.03 10.35
CA TYR A 145 8.03 -6.95 9.73
C TYR A 145 7.94 -7.87 8.51
N PHE A 146 8.92 -7.75 7.60
CA PHE A 146 8.96 -8.61 6.41
C PHE A 146 9.05 -10.09 6.77
N TYR A 147 9.86 -10.45 7.77
CA TYR A 147 9.94 -11.82 8.24
C TYR A 147 8.61 -12.31 8.83
N ALA A 148 7.88 -11.46 9.55
CA ALA A 148 6.54 -11.79 10.04
C ALA A 148 5.55 -12.04 8.88
N CYS A 149 5.58 -11.24 7.81
CA CYS A 149 4.79 -11.51 6.60
C CYS A 149 5.13 -12.87 5.99
N LEU A 150 6.42 -13.21 5.84
CA LEU A 150 6.81 -14.51 5.28
C LEU A 150 6.34 -15.69 6.14
N LEU A 151 6.33 -15.55 7.45
CA LEU A 151 5.81 -16.57 8.37
C LEU A 151 4.29 -16.72 8.24
N ASP A 152 3.57 -15.61 8.10
CA ASP A 152 2.12 -15.60 7.82
C ASP A 152 1.80 -16.28 6.48
N ASP A 153 2.56 -15.97 5.43
CA ASP A 153 2.44 -16.60 4.10
C ASP A 153 2.75 -18.11 4.16
N ASN A 154 3.67 -18.53 5.03
CA ASN A 154 4.00 -19.93 5.28
C ASN A 154 3.01 -20.63 6.24
N GLY A 155 1.99 -19.92 6.74
CA GLY A 155 0.97 -20.45 7.65
C GLY A 155 1.41 -20.59 9.12
N ASP A 156 2.62 -20.14 9.48
CA ASP A 156 3.09 -20.11 10.87
C ASP A 156 2.61 -18.83 11.56
N LEU A 157 1.30 -18.79 11.84
CA LEU A 157 0.63 -17.62 12.40
C LEU A 157 1.16 -17.25 13.80
N ASP A 158 1.62 -18.24 14.58
CA ASP A 158 2.17 -18.06 15.93
C ASP A 158 3.53 -17.38 15.92
N ALA A 159 4.43 -17.81 15.04
CA ALA A 159 5.67 -17.11 14.82
C ALA A 159 5.40 -15.72 14.23
N ALA A 160 4.56 -15.61 13.20
CA ALA A 160 4.22 -14.34 12.56
C ALA A 160 3.71 -13.30 13.56
N TRP A 161 2.78 -13.69 14.44
CA TRP A 161 2.26 -12.84 15.50
C TRP A 161 3.35 -12.36 16.47
N THR A 162 4.24 -13.26 16.89
CA THR A 162 5.32 -12.94 17.82
C THR A 162 6.28 -11.91 17.23
N TYR A 163 6.67 -12.07 15.97
CA TYR A 163 7.52 -11.10 15.28
C TYR A 163 6.80 -9.77 15.05
N ALA A 164 5.52 -9.79 14.66
CA ALA A 164 4.73 -8.58 14.50
C ALA A 164 4.56 -7.81 15.82
N GLN A 165 4.40 -8.48 16.97
CA GLN A 165 4.36 -7.79 18.27
C GLN A 165 5.68 -7.10 18.62
N ARG A 166 6.83 -7.74 18.36
CA ARG A 166 8.15 -7.12 18.56
C ARG A 166 8.34 -5.87 17.70
N VAL A 167 7.91 -5.93 16.46
CA VAL A 167 7.93 -4.79 15.53
C VAL A 167 7.06 -3.66 16.08
N LEU A 168 5.84 -3.96 16.56
CA LEU A 168 4.93 -2.98 17.13
C LEU A 168 5.55 -2.26 18.34
N GLU A 169 6.15 -3.02 19.27
CA GLU A 169 6.83 -2.46 20.44
C GLU A 169 7.96 -1.51 20.03
N ARG A 170 8.84 -1.95 19.12
CA ARG A 170 9.98 -1.14 18.69
C ARG A 170 9.56 0.08 17.87
N ALA A 171 8.61 -0.08 16.95
CA ALA A 171 8.08 1.02 16.16
C ALA A 171 7.36 2.06 17.04
N THR A 172 6.71 1.63 18.12
CA THR A 172 6.09 2.55 19.10
C THR A 172 7.15 3.37 19.84
N ALA A 173 8.19 2.70 20.36
CA ALA A 173 9.28 3.37 21.06
C ALA A 173 10.01 4.40 20.16
N LEU A 174 10.16 4.09 18.87
CA LEU A 174 10.79 4.95 17.87
C LEU A 174 9.88 6.03 17.28
N GLN A 175 8.59 6.01 17.61
CA GLN A 175 7.56 6.78 16.91
C GLN A 175 7.61 6.60 15.38
N PHE A 176 7.93 5.38 14.93
CA PHE A 176 8.12 5.06 13.52
C PHE A 176 6.76 4.79 12.83
N ARG A 177 6.09 5.89 12.47
CA ARG A 177 4.69 5.90 12.02
C ARG A 177 4.39 4.95 10.86
N GLU A 178 5.24 4.92 9.84
CA GLU A 178 5.03 4.08 8.65
C GLU A 178 4.94 2.60 9.05
N ASN A 179 5.87 2.13 9.87
CA ASN A 179 5.90 0.74 10.32
C ASN A 179 4.78 0.44 11.33
N LEU A 180 4.37 1.42 12.15
CA LEU A 180 3.22 1.30 13.05
C LEU A 180 1.90 1.00 12.30
N VAL A 181 1.67 1.64 11.15
CA VAL A 181 0.47 1.34 10.35
C VAL A 181 0.56 -0.10 9.82
N ASN A 182 1.65 -0.44 9.16
CA ASN A 182 1.84 -1.75 8.54
C ASN A 182 1.72 -2.91 9.54
N VAL A 183 2.33 -2.77 10.73
CA VAL A 183 2.32 -3.84 11.74
C VAL A 183 0.94 -4.04 12.36
N HIS A 184 0.15 -2.98 12.50
CA HIS A 184 -1.22 -3.09 12.96
C HIS A 184 -2.12 -3.77 11.93
N ASP A 185 -1.95 -3.48 10.64
CA ASP A 185 -2.68 -4.16 9.56
C ASP A 185 -2.34 -5.66 9.53
N LEU A 186 -1.05 -6.00 9.62
CA LEU A 186 -0.58 -7.38 9.68
C LEU A 186 -1.14 -8.13 10.90
N LEU A 187 -1.10 -7.54 12.09
CA LEU A 187 -1.68 -8.14 13.30
C LEU A 187 -3.20 -8.34 13.15
N GLY A 188 -3.89 -7.37 12.53
CA GLY A 188 -5.32 -7.49 12.22
C GLY A 188 -5.62 -8.68 11.30
N LEU A 189 -4.83 -8.83 10.24
CA LEU A 189 -4.94 -9.94 9.29
C LEU A 189 -4.68 -11.29 9.95
N ILE A 190 -3.59 -11.42 10.72
CA ILE A 190 -3.24 -12.66 11.44
C ILE A 190 -4.36 -13.03 12.44
N ALA A 191 -4.89 -12.05 13.18
CA ALA A 191 -6.00 -12.28 14.10
C ALA A 191 -7.27 -12.77 13.37
N ALA A 192 -7.59 -12.19 12.21
CA ALA A 192 -8.70 -12.64 11.38
C ALA A 192 -8.50 -14.07 10.85
N LYS A 193 -7.28 -14.40 10.36
CA LYS A 193 -6.91 -15.76 9.92
C LYS A 193 -7.05 -16.80 11.04
N ARG A 194 -6.84 -16.40 12.29
CA ARG A 194 -7.05 -17.22 13.49
C ARG A 194 -8.51 -17.31 13.96
N GLY A 195 -9.43 -16.57 13.33
CA GLY A 195 -10.82 -16.45 13.78
C GLY A 195 -11.01 -15.55 15.02
N ASP A 196 -9.99 -14.81 15.45
CA ASP A 196 -10.06 -13.86 16.57
C ASP A 196 -10.46 -12.46 16.08
N PHE A 197 -11.74 -12.34 15.70
CA PHE A 197 -12.30 -11.06 15.27
C PHE A 197 -12.36 -10.01 16.38
N SER A 198 -12.34 -10.45 17.65
CA SER A 198 -12.34 -9.57 18.82
C SER A 198 -11.03 -8.77 18.92
N THR A 199 -9.92 -9.37 18.50
CA THR A 199 -8.61 -8.72 18.41
C THR A 199 -8.39 -8.06 17.04
N ALA A 200 -8.91 -8.63 15.94
CA ALA A 200 -8.71 -8.10 14.60
C ALA A 200 -9.28 -6.69 14.42
N ILE A 201 -10.55 -6.49 14.79
CA ILE A 201 -11.28 -5.22 14.54
C ILE A 201 -10.62 -4.02 15.25
N PRO A 202 -10.30 -4.07 16.56
CA PRO A 202 -9.66 -2.94 17.23
C PRO A 202 -8.25 -2.65 16.71
N THR A 203 -7.51 -3.68 16.28
CA THR A 203 -6.11 -3.56 15.89
C THR A 203 -5.97 -2.80 14.57
N VAL A 204 -6.83 -3.09 13.59
CA VAL A 204 -6.90 -2.34 12.31
C VAL A 204 -7.43 -0.91 12.49
N MET A 205 -8.33 -0.68 13.45
CA MET A 205 -8.90 0.66 13.68
C MET A 205 -7.97 1.62 14.42
N ARG A 206 -6.99 1.11 15.21
CA ARG A 206 -6.09 1.95 16.01
C ARG A 206 -5.19 2.87 15.17
N PRO A 207 -4.49 2.42 14.12
CA PRO A 207 -3.74 3.29 13.21
C PRO A 207 -4.58 4.40 12.62
N ASN A 208 -5.80 4.07 12.17
CA ASN A 208 -6.71 5.03 11.56
C ASN A 208 -7.11 6.16 12.52
N ARG A 209 -7.25 5.88 13.82
CA ARG A 209 -7.48 6.91 14.85
C ARG A 209 -6.25 7.76 15.18
N PHE A 210 -5.05 7.19 15.09
CA PHE A 210 -3.79 7.95 15.25
C PHE A 210 -3.49 8.83 14.03
N ALA A 211 -3.72 8.32 12.82
CA ALA A 211 -3.55 9.04 11.56
C ALA A 211 -4.53 10.22 11.46
N SER A 212 -5.82 10.01 11.77
CA SER A 212 -6.84 11.08 11.75
C SER A 212 -6.60 12.20 12.77
N ARG A 213 -5.97 11.93 13.93
CA ARG A 213 -5.55 12.96 14.89
C ARG A 213 -4.36 13.80 14.44
N LEU A 214 -3.58 13.32 13.47
CA LEU A 214 -2.38 13.98 12.97
C LEU A 214 -2.54 14.55 11.54
N ALA A 215 -3.60 14.15 10.83
CA ALA A 215 -3.96 14.56 9.47
C ALA A 215 -4.43 16.04 9.33
N GLY A 216 -3.99 16.93 10.22
CA GLY A 216 -4.00 18.38 9.97
C GLY A 216 -2.88 18.84 9.02
N ARG A 217 -1.93 17.96 8.66
CA ARG A 217 -0.88 18.23 7.65
C ARG A 217 -0.57 16.96 6.86
N VAL A 218 -1.02 16.96 5.60
CA VAL A 218 -0.69 16.05 4.49
C VAL A 218 -0.82 14.55 4.81
N HIS A 219 -1.94 13.96 4.40
CA HIS A 219 -2.16 12.51 4.42
C HIS A 219 -2.46 12.01 3.00
N TRP A 220 -1.77 10.95 2.58
CA TRP A 220 -2.18 10.08 1.48
C TRP A 220 -3.08 8.99 2.06
N PRO A 221 -4.39 8.97 1.76
CA PRO A 221 -5.30 8.05 2.43
C PRO A 221 -5.32 6.70 1.72
N ILE A 222 -4.99 5.66 2.49
CA ILE A 222 -5.54 4.32 2.33
C ILE A 222 -6.88 4.37 3.08
N CYS A 223 -8.01 4.20 2.40
CA CYS A 223 -9.31 3.99 3.06
C CYS A 223 -10.39 3.58 2.04
N TRP A 224 -10.85 2.33 2.19
CA TRP A 224 -12.10 1.70 1.72
C TRP A 224 -12.29 1.57 0.21
#